data_AF-A0A4Y7I8L2-F1
#
_entry.id   AF-A0A4Y7I8L2-F1
#
_cell.length_a   1.000
_cell.length_b   1.000
_cell.length_c   1.000
_cell.angle_alpha   90.00
_cell.angle_beta   90.00
_cell.angle_gamma   90.00
#
_symmetry.space_group_name_H-M   'P 1'
#
loop_
_entity.id
_entity.type
_entity.pdbx_description
1 polymer ?
#
loop_
_entity_poly.entity_id
_entity_poly.type
_entity_poly.pdbx_seq_one_letter_code
_entity_poly.pdbx_strand_id
1 'polypeptide(L)' 'MRKKVDDRIKTLIENGVKTRHRSIFVIVGDKSREQIVNLHYMLSKSVVKSRPTSQEKTGKPDEEVKAEWFT' A
#
# COMPACT_ATOMS: atom_id res chain seq x y z
N MET A 1 -3.33 12.68 20.36
CA MET A 1 -1.94 12.68 19.84
C MET A 1 -1.79 11.58 18.80
N ARG A 2 -1.45 11.89 17.55
CA ARG A 2 -1.19 10.86 16.53
C ARG A 2 0.16 10.22 16.83
N LYS A 3 0.18 8.90 17.04
CA LYS A 3 1.43 8.16 17.22
C LYS A 3 1.96 7.74 15.85
N LYS A 4 3.26 7.94 15.60
CA LYS A 4 3.91 7.43 14.39
C LYS A 4 3.96 5.91 14.48
N VAL A 5 3.45 5.23 13.46
CA VAL A 5 3.60 3.78 13.30
C VAL A 5 4.98 3.51 12.70
N ASP A 6 5.62 2.45 13.14
CA ASP A 6 6.90 2.01 12.59
C ASP A 6 6.74 1.60 11.12
N ASP A 7 7.66 2.08 10.27
CA ASP A 7 7.60 1.87 8.82
C ASP A 7 7.70 0.39 8.42
N ARG A 8 8.27 -0.46 9.28
CA ARG A 8 8.39 -1.92 9.05
C ARG A 8 7.03 -2.60 8.87
N ILE A 9 6.00 -2.16 9.59
CA ILE A 9 4.65 -2.73 9.49
C ILE A 9 4.09 -2.48 8.09
N LYS A 10 4.24 -1.24 7.60
CA LYS A 10 3.78 -0.85 6.26
C LYS A 10 4.55 -1.61 5.18
N THR A 11 5.88 -1.68 5.29
CA THR A 11 6.72 -2.42 4.34
C THR A 11 6.37 -3.90 4.29
N LEU A 12 6.10 -4.54 5.43
CA LEU A 12 5.70 -5.95 5.47
C LEU A 12 4.36 -6.19 4.76
N ILE A 13 3.37 -5.32 4.99
CA ILE A 13 2.07 -5.39 4.30
C ILE A 13 2.23 -5.19 2.79
N GLU A 14 2.97 -4.17 2.36
CA GLU A 14 3.20 -3.90 0.94
C GLU A 14 3.91 -5.07 0.24
N ASN A 15 4.92 -5.64 0.87
CA ASN A 15 5.65 -6.79 0.33
C ASN A 15 4.78 -8.04 0.28
N GLY A 16 3.97 -8.32 1.31
CA GLY A 16 3.03 -9.44 1.33
C GLY A 16 1.99 -9.35 0.22
N VAL A 17 1.45 -8.15 -0.05
CA VAL A 17 0.51 -7.93 -1.16
C VAL A 17 1.20 -8.16 -2.51
N LYS A 18 2.38 -7.58 -2.73
CA LYS A 18 3.14 -7.72 -3.99
C LYS A 18 3.50 -9.17 -4.31
N THR A 19 3.96 -9.91 -3.30
CA THR A 19 4.40 -11.32 -3.44
C THR A 19 3.26 -12.33 -3.29
N ARG A 20 2.03 -11.87 -3.00
CA ARG A 20 0.89 -12.71 -2.63
C ARG A 20 1.16 -13.65 -1.44
N HIS A 21 1.98 -13.20 -0.50
CA HIS A 21 2.25 -13.91 0.75
C HIS A 21 1.33 -13.44 1.87
N ARG A 22 0.81 -14.39 2.66
CA ARG A 22 0.00 -14.09 3.84
C ARG A 22 0.92 -13.69 4.99
N SER A 23 0.55 -12.64 5.73
CA SER A 23 1.27 -12.19 6.92
C SER A 23 0.37 -12.31 8.15
N ILE A 24 0.99 -12.55 9.31
CA ILE A 24 0.32 -12.59 10.60
C ILE A 24 0.88 -11.48 11.50
N PHE A 25 0.00 -10.81 12.23
CA PHE A 25 0.35 -9.77 13.19
C PHE A 25 -0.24 -10.14 14.54
N VAL A 26 0.58 -10.09 15.59
CA VAL A 26 0.15 -10.26 16.98
C VAL A 26 0.18 -8.89 17.64
N ILE A 27 -0.98 -8.44 18.13
CA ILE A 27 -1.13 -7.15 18.80
C ILE A 27 -1.39 -7.40 20.28
N VAL A 28 -0.52 -6.86 21.14
CA VAL A 28 -0.65 -6.98 22.60
C VAL A 28 -1.05 -5.63 23.18
N GLY A 29 -2.13 -5.60 23.97
CA GLY A 29 -2.58 -4.41 24.71
C GLY A 29 -4.10 -4.17 24.64
N ASP A 30 -4.60 -3.39 25.59
CA ASP A 30 -6.03 -3.23 25.86
C ASP A 30 -6.80 -2.49 24.75
N LYS A 31 -6.09 -1.65 23.97
CA LYS A 31 -6.67 -0.85 22.88
C LYS A 31 -6.44 -1.46 21.49
N SER A 32 -6.29 -2.78 21.40
CA SER A 32 -6.02 -3.50 20.15
C SER A 32 -7.12 -3.33 19.09
N ARG A 33 -8.38 -3.18 19.50
CA ARG A 33 -9.54 -3.01 18.59
C ARG A 33 -9.36 -1.84 17.62
N GLU A 34 -8.89 -0.70 18.11
CA GLU A 34 -8.62 0.48 17.27
C GLU A 34 -7.43 0.25 16.32
N GLN A 35 -6.43 -0.52 16.76
CA GLN A 35 -5.24 -0.80 15.93
C GLN A 35 -5.55 -1.75 14.77
N ILE A 36 -6.50 -2.68 14.95
CA ILE A 36 -6.94 -3.58 13.88
C ILE A 36 -7.53 -2.78 12.71
N VAL A 37 -8.32 -1.72 12.99
CA VAL A 37 -8.90 -0.86 11.95
C VAL A 37 -7.79 -0.13 11.17
N ASN A 38 -6.75 0.36 11.85
CA ASN A 38 -5.60 0.98 11.20
C ASN A 38 -4.82 -0.02 10.32
N LEU A 39 -4.62 -1.26 10.79
CA LEU A 39 -3.98 -2.32 10.00
C LEU A 39 -4.79 -2.64 8.74
N HIS A 40 -6.11 -2.78 8.88
CA HIS A 40 -6.99 -3.03 7.75
C HIS A 40 -6.96 -1.88 6.73
N TYR A 41 -6.97 -0.64 7.19
CA TYR A 41 -6.83 0.54 6.33
C TYR A 41 -5.51 0.53 5.53
N MET A 42 -4.39 0.19 6.19
CA MET A 42 -3.09 0.06 5.53
C MET A 42 -3.10 -1.04 4.46
N LEU A 43 -3.70 -2.20 4.75
CA LEU A 43 -3.84 -3.29 3.79
C LEU A 43 -4.68 -2.88 2.57
N SER A 44 -5.86 -2.30 2.80
CA SER A 44 -6.77 -1.86 1.72
C SER A 44 -6.09 -0.86 0.79
N LYS A 45 -5.30 0.08 1.35
CA LYS A 45 -4.51 1.03 0.56
C LYS A 45 -3.42 0.34 -0.27
N SER A 46 -2.71 -0.62 0.31
CA SER A 46 -1.66 -1.38 -0.39
C SER A 46 -2.21 -2.24 -1.53
N VAL A 47 -3.40 -2.83 -1.37
CA VAL A 47 -4.07 -3.63 -2.42
C VAL A 47 -4.46 -2.76 -3.60
N VAL A 48 -5.04 -1.57 -3.37
CA VAL A 48 -5.39 -0.64 -4.45
C VAL A 48 -4.13 -0.22 -5.23
N LYS A 49 -3.04 0.07 -4.51
CA LYS A 49 -1.74 0.41 -5.12
C LYS A 49 -1.16 -0.73 -5.98
N SER A 50 -1.45 -1.98 -5.65
CA SER A 50 -0.95 -3.15 -6.39
C SER A 50 -1.74 -3.48 -7.66
N ARG A 51 -2.91 -2.85 -7.86
CA ARG A 51 -3.69 -3.05 -9.10
C ARG A 51 -3.03 -2.23 -10.20
N PRO A 52 -2.69 -2.84 -11.35
CA PRO A 52 -2.16 -2.08 -12.48
C PRO A 52 -3.22 -1.07 -12.92
N THR A 53 -2.88 0.22 -12.83
CA THR A 53 -3.71 1.28 -13.41
C THR A 53 -3.53 1.25 -14.92
N SER A 54 -4.50 1.82 -15.66
CA SER A 54 -4.43 1.82 -17.13
C SER A 54 -3.16 2.48 -17.69
N GLN A 55 -2.45 3.26 -16.86
CA GLN A 55 -1.21 3.97 -17.21
C GLN A 55 0.03 3.06 -17.12
N GLU A 56 0.02 1.99 -16.33
CA GLU A 56 1.15 1.04 -16.23
C GLU A 56 1.20 0.09 -17.45
N LYS A 57 0.10 -0.01 -18.21
CA LYS A 57 0.04 -0.81 -19.45
C LYS A 57 0.75 -0.13 -20.62
N THR A 58 0.90 1.18 -20.58
CA THR A 58 1.76 1.93 -21.48
C THR A 58 3.12 2.01 -20.79
N GLY A 59 4.08 1.15 -21.16
CA GLY A 59 5.45 1.20 -20.62
C GLY A 59 6.24 2.47 -20.97
N LYS A 60 5.56 3.59 -21.19
CA LYS A 60 6.14 4.90 -21.47
C LYS A 60 6.30 5.66 -20.16
N PRO A 61 7.47 6.25 -19.87
CA PRO A 61 7.64 7.13 -18.73
C PRO A 61 6.66 8.31 -18.80
N ASP A 62 6.20 8.80 -17.63
CA ASP A 62 5.19 9.86 -17.49
C ASP A 62 5.52 11.15 -18.29
N GLU A 63 6.79 11.38 -18.60
CA GLU A 63 7.28 12.50 -19.42
C GLU A 63 6.95 12.35 -20.92
N GLU A 64 7.02 11.13 -21.45
CA GLU A 64 6.78 10.83 -22.87
C GLU A 64 5.30 10.91 -23.21
N VAL A 65 4.44 10.44 -22.30
CA VAL A 65 2.98 10.56 -22.44
C VAL A 65 2.56 12.03 -22.44
N LYS A 66 3.20 12.91 -21.66
CA LYS A 66 2.85 14.34 -21.69
C LYS A 66 3.20 14.97 -23.04
N ALA A 67 4.34 14.64 -23.62
CA ALA A 67 4.77 15.20 -24.90
C ALA A 67 3.82 14.85 -26.06
N GLU A 68 3.26 13.63 -26.09
CA GLU A 68 2.33 13.18 -27.14
C GLU A 68 0.98 13.90 -27.12
N TRP A 69 0.54 14.44 -25.98
CA TRP A 69 -0.75 15.14 -25.87
C TRP A 69 -0.65 16.64 -26.18
N PHE A 70 0.58 17.17 -26.26
CA PHE A 70 0.85 18.57 -26.58
C PHE A 70 1.45 18.76 -28.00
N THR A 71 1.40 17.71 -28.83
CA THR A 71 1.69 17.75 -30.27
C THR A 71 0.44 17.39 -31.06
#